data_AF-A0A2V1JT96-F1
#
_entry.id   AF-A0A2V1JT96-F1
#
_cell.length_a   1.000
_cell.length_b   1.000
_cell.length_c   1.000
_cell.angle_alpha   90.00
_cell.angle_beta   90.00
_cell.angle_gamma   90.00
#
_symmetry.space_group_name_H-M   'P 1'
#
loop_
_entity.id
_entity.type
_entity.pdbx_description
1 polymer ?
#
loop_
_entity_poly.entity_id
_entity_poly.type
_entity_poly.pdbx_seq_one_letter_code
_entity_poly.pdbx_strand_id
1 'polypeptide(L)' 'YDHAFIYESGTLKPLTVQALQEEHFRLIEVPFRPTAENFSKFFYEKMTEKGYDVQEIAVYETPNNCAIYSEN' A
#
# COMPACT_ATOMS: atom_id res chain seq x y z
N TYR A 1 -0.70 -14.18 -12.23
CA TYR A 1 -1.17 -13.87 -10.87
C TYR A 1 -0.97 -12.39 -10.61
N ASP A 2 -1.98 -11.75 -10.02
CA ASP A 2 -2.04 -10.34 -9.64
C ASP A 2 -1.43 -10.06 -8.25
N HIS A 3 -1.17 -11.11 -7.47
CA HIS A 3 -0.52 -11.02 -6.16
C HIS A 3 0.87 -10.38 -6.22
N ALA A 4 1.12 -9.48 -5.26
CA ALA A 4 2.41 -8.87 -5.02
C ALA A 4 2.69 -8.79 -3.52
N PHE A 5 3.95 -8.90 -3.14
CA PHE A 5 4.41 -8.62 -1.79
C PHE A 5 4.76 -7.14 -1.67
N ILE A 6 3.99 -6.42 -0.88
CA ILE A 6 4.15 -4.98 -0.68
C ILE A 6 4.95 -4.75 0.61
N TYR A 7 6.00 -3.93 0.55
CA TYR A 7 6.88 -3.69 1.69
C TYR A 7 7.35 -2.24 1.77
N GLU A 8 7.72 -1.81 2.98
CA GLU A 8 8.22 -0.46 3.25
C GLU A 8 9.71 -0.34 2.87
N SER A 9 10.05 0.77 2.21
CA SER A 9 11.42 1.07 1.80
C SER A 9 12.41 0.99 2.96
N GLY A 10 13.51 0.29 2.74
CA GLY A 10 14.59 0.17 3.72
C GLY A 10 14.31 -0.74 4.92
N THR A 11 13.16 -1.43 4.98
CA THR A 11 12.83 -2.35 6.10
C THR A 11 13.36 -3.76 5.92
N LEU A 12 13.59 -4.20 4.68
CA LEU A 12 14.16 -5.49 4.36
C LEU A 12 15.66 -5.40 4.07
N LYS A 13 16.40 -6.43 4.46
CA LYS A 13 17.81 -6.57 4.05
C LYS A 13 17.89 -6.77 2.52
N PRO A 14 18.90 -6.23 1.84
CA PRO A 14 19.07 -6.43 0.39
C PRO A 14 19.07 -7.90 -0.04
N LEU A 15 19.71 -8.78 0.73
CA LEU A 15 19.74 -10.22 0.46
C LEU A 15 18.35 -10.88 0.58
N THR A 16 17.46 -10.36 1.42
CA THR A 16 16.07 -10.85 1.53
C THR A 16 15.27 -10.46 0.31
N VAL A 17 15.43 -9.22 -0.17
CA VAL A 17 14.78 -8.74 -1.41
C VAL A 17 15.25 -9.57 -2.60
N GLN A 18 16.57 -9.82 -2.70
CA GLN A 18 17.15 -10.64 -3.75
C GLN A 18 16.58 -12.07 -3.74
N ALA A 19 16.54 -12.73 -2.58
CA ALA A 19 16.00 -14.08 -2.47
C ALA A 19 14.53 -14.16 -2.91
N LEU A 20 13.69 -13.21 -2.50
CA LEU A 20 12.28 -13.13 -2.93
C LEU A 20 12.15 -12.94 -4.45
N GLN A 21 13.03 -12.13 -5.05
CA GLN A 21 13.05 -11.92 -6.51
C GLN A 21 13.52 -13.16 -7.27
N GLU A 22 14.50 -13.89 -6.75
CA GLU A 22 14.99 -15.16 -7.31
C GLU A 22 13.90 -16.25 -7.26
N GLU A 23 13.05 -16.25 -6.23
CA GLU A 23 11.84 -17.07 -6.15
C GLU A 23 10.66 -16.54 -7.00
N HIS A 24 10.90 -15.51 -7.80
CA HIS A 24 9.92 -14.88 -8.70
C HIS A 24 8.71 -14.23 -8.00
N PHE A 25 8.85 -13.79 -6.74
CA PHE A 25 7.85 -12.93 -6.12
C PHE A 25 7.81 -11.57 -6.83
N ARG A 26 6.59 -11.09 -7.13
CA ARG A 26 6.37 -9.71 -7.53
C ARG A 26 6.45 -8.83 -6.29
N LEU A 27 7.42 -7.93 -6.24
CA LEU A 27 7.61 -7.01 -5.11
C LEU A 27 7.15 -5.59 -5.48
N ILE A 28 6.48 -4.91 -4.55
CA ILE A 28 6.11 -3.49 -4.68
C ILE A 28 6.64 -2.77 -3.44
N GLU A 29 7.60 -1.88 -3.64
CA GLU A 29 8.16 -1.07 -2.58
C GLU A 29 7.37 0.24 -2.42
N VAL A 30 7.06 0.61 -1.18
CA VAL A 30 6.37 1.86 -0.83
C VAL A 30 7.14 2.65 0.24
N PRO A 31 7.10 4.00 0.24
CA PRO A 31 7.87 4.81 1.17
C PRO A 31 7.22 4.96 2.56
N PHE A 32 6.30 4.06 2.92
CA PHE A 32 5.56 4.07 4.19
C PHE A 32 5.22 2.64 4.60
N ARG A 33 4.92 2.43 5.89
CA ARG A 33 4.47 1.13 6.39
C ARG A 33 3.18 0.70 5.67
N PRO A 34 3.13 -0.46 4.99
CA PRO A 34 2.02 -0.85 4.10
C PRO A 34 0.79 -1.36 4.87
N THR A 35 0.24 -0.57 5.78
CA THR A 35 -1.01 -0.87 6.50
C THR A 35 -2.21 -0.27 5.77
N ALA A 36 -3.42 -0.78 6.04
CA ALA A 36 -4.65 -0.27 5.44
C ALA A 36 -4.85 1.24 5.70
N GLU A 37 -4.49 1.71 6.89
CA GLU A 37 -4.59 3.12 7.30
C GLU A 37 -3.67 4.04 6.51
N ASN A 38 -2.41 3.63 6.29
CA ASN A 38 -1.48 4.43 5.49
C ASN A 38 -1.89 4.43 4.02
N PHE A 39 -2.41 3.30 3.52
CA PHE A 39 -2.93 3.24 2.16
C PHE A 39 -4.19 4.07 1.95
N SER A 40 -5.13 4.08 2.89
CA SER A 40 -6.36 4.88 2.74
C SER A 40 -6.04 6.37 2.63
N LYS A 41 -5.10 6.86 3.46
CA LYS A 41 -4.58 8.22 3.36
C LYS A 41 -3.82 8.48 2.06
N PHE A 42 -2.88 7.62 1.70
CA PHE A 42 -2.10 7.77 0.46
C PHE A 42 -2.99 7.84 -0.78
N PHE A 43 -4.02 6.98 -0.86
CA PHE A 43 -4.96 7.00 -1.97
C PHE A 43 -5.87 8.22 -1.94
N TYR A 44 -6.30 8.68 -0.76
CA TYR A 44 -7.06 9.92 -0.63
C TYR A 44 -6.26 11.09 -1.24
N GLU A 45 -5.03 11.30 -0.77
CA GLU A 45 -4.14 12.35 -1.28
C GLU A 45 -3.92 12.23 -2.80
N LYS A 46 -3.65 11.01 -3.31
CA LYS A 46 -3.43 10.79 -4.75
C LYS A 46 -4.66 11.04 -5.60
N MET A 47 -5.86 10.79 -5.08
CA MET A 47 -7.11 11.05 -5.80
C MET A 47 -7.46 12.54 -5.75
N THR A 48 -7.23 13.20 -4.61
CA THR A 48 -7.37 14.66 -4.50
C THR A 48 -6.40 15.39 -5.44
N GLU A 49 -5.13 14.96 -5.51
CA GLU A 49 -4.12 15.49 -6.46
C GLU A 49 -4.55 15.35 -7.93
N LYS A 50 -5.36 14.33 -8.26
CA LYS A 50 -5.92 14.13 -9.61
C LYS A 50 -7.15 15.00 -9.90
N GLY A 51 -7.58 15.82 -8.94
CA GLY A 51 -8.70 16.75 -9.09
C GLY A 51 -10.07 16.15 -8.76
N TYR A 52 -10.11 14.99 -8.11
CA TYR A 52 -11.38 14.45 -7.60
C TYR A 52 -11.77 15.15 -6.29
N ASP A 53 -13.07 15.39 -6.12
CA ASP A 53 -13.66 15.76 -4.83
C ASP A 53 -13.91 14.48 -4.03
N VAL A 54 -12.91 14.07 -3.25
CA VAL A 54 -12.89 12.78 -2.55
C VAL A 54 -13.59 12.92 -1.20
N GLN A 55 -14.71 12.21 -1.02
CA GLN A 55 -15.40 12.17 0.28
C GLN A 55 -14.65 11.30 1.30
N GLU A 56 -14.36 10.06 0.93
CA GLU A 56 -13.60 9.11 1.75
C GLU A 56 -12.94 8.05 0.89
N ILE A 57 -11.91 7.40 1.44
CA ILE A 57 -11.30 6.20 0.88
C ILE A 57 -11.33 5.09 1.92
N ALA A 58 -11.89 3.94 1.55
CA ALA A 58 -11.90 2.72 2.34
C ALA A 58 -10.92 1.68 1.75
N VAL A 59 -9.98 1.20 2.56
CA VAL A 59 -9.02 0.14 2.19
C VAL A 59 -9.29 -1.09 3.04
N TYR A 60 -9.59 -2.20 2.37
CA TYR A 60 -9.85 -3.49 2.99
C TYR A 60 -8.62 -4.39 2.84
N GLU A 61 -8.00 -4.77 3.95
CA GLU A 61 -6.89 -5.75 3.95
C GLU A 61 -7.44 -7.17 3.82
N THR A 62 -8.57 -7.42 4.48
CA THR A 62 -9.39 -8.62 4.33
C THR A 62 -10.85 -8.19 4.30
N PRO A 63 -11.81 -9.06 3.96
CA PRO A 63 -13.23 -8.69 3.97
C PRO A 63 -13.73 -8.12 5.31
N ASN A 64 -13.10 -8.48 6.43
CA ASN A 64 -13.49 -8.06 7.78
C ASN A 64 -12.53 -7.05 8.42
N ASN A 65 -11.43 -6.67 7.76
CA ASN A 65 -10.49 -5.66 8.25
C ASN A 65 -10.40 -4.49 7.28
N CYS A 66 -10.77 -3.29 7.73
CA CYS A 66 -10.88 -2.10 6.90
C CYS A 66 -10.39 -0.85 7.64
N ALA A 67 -9.73 0.04 6.90
CA ALA A 67 -9.40 1.39 7.33
C ALA A 67 -10.05 2.42 6.39
N ILE A 68 -10.64 3.47 6.96
CA ILE A 68 -11.28 4.55 6.22
C ILE A 68 -10.56 5.85 6.53
N TYR A 69 -10.26 6.64 5.48
CA TYR A 69 -9.73 8.00 5.61
C TYR A 69 -10.67 9.00 4.93
N SER A 70 -10.94 10.11 5.63
CA SER A 70 -11.75 11.24 5.16
C SER A 70 -11.21 12.52 5.80
N GLU A 71 -11.23 13.65 5.08
CA GLU A 71 -10.94 14.98 5.63
C GLU A 71 -12.23 15.80 5.73
N ASN A 72 -12.33 16.61 6.78
CA ASN A 72 -13.46 17.52 7.04
C ASN A 72 -13.19 18.92 6.48
#